data_AF-A0A9N9N6I8-F1
#
_entry.id   AF-A0A9N9N6I8-F1
#
_cell.length_a   1.000
_cell.length_b   1.000
_cell.length_c   1.000
_cell.angle_alpha   90.00
_cell.angle_beta   90.00
_cell.angle_gamma   90.00
#
_symmetry.space_group_name_H-M   'P 1'
#
loop_
_entity.id
_entity.type
_entity.pdbx_description
1 polymer ?
#
loop_
_entity_poly.entity_id
_entity_poly.type
_entity_poly.pdbx_seq_one_letter_code
_entity_poly.pdbx_strand_id
1 'polypeptide(L)'
;MIRKQTRLRREYLYRKSLETKEKQIFERKQKIKEAIRDGKPIPTELRKEATELQKELHFDEAQTEPTTHIDDEYARAGIYDPKVLITTSRSPSSRLAQFAKEIRLVIPNSQRVNRGNY
;
A
#
# COMPACT_ATOMS: atom_id res chain seq x y z
N MET A 1 -3.87 22.57 5.37
CA MET A 1 -3.81 21.17 5.85
C MET A 1 -4.70 20.23 5.03
N ILE A 2 -6.00 20.50 4.90
CA ILE A 2 -6.98 19.65 4.16
C ILE A 2 -6.56 19.39 2.70
N ARG A 3 -6.15 20.44 1.96
CA ARG A 3 -5.70 20.31 0.56
C ARG A 3 -4.52 19.33 0.39
N LYS A 4 -3.60 19.27 1.36
CA LYS A 4 -2.45 18.36 1.36
C LYS A 4 -2.91 16.91 1.49
N GLN A 5 -3.83 16.61 2.42
CA GLN A 5 -4.40 15.27 2.58
C GLN A 5 -5.17 14.81 1.35
N THR A 6 -6.01 15.69 0.77
CA THR A 6 -6.73 15.37 -0.47
C THR A 6 -5.77 15.05 -1.62
N ARG A 7 -4.70 15.84 -1.76
CA ARG A 7 -3.65 15.58 -2.76
C ARG A 7 -2.98 14.23 -2.53
N LEU A 8 -2.48 13.97 -1.32
CA LEU A 8 -1.80 12.70 -0.98
C LEU A 8 -2.70 11.48 -1.20
N ARG A 9 -4.00 11.58 -0.87
CA ARG A 9 -4.97 10.51 -1.11
C ARG A 9 -5.16 10.25 -2.61
N ARG A 10 -5.24 11.30 -3.43
CA ARG A 10 -5.35 11.16 -4.89
C ARG A 10 -4.09 10.54 -5.49
N GLU A 11 -2.91 10.97 -5.03
CA GLU A 11 -1.63 10.40 -5.45
C GLU A 11 -1.53 8.91 -5.11
N TYR A 12 -1.94 8.52 -3.89
CA TYR A 12 -1.99 7.12 -3.48
C TYR A 12 -2.91 6.29 -4.38
N LEU A 13 -4.14 6.75 -4.62
CA LEU A 13 -5.09 6.04 -5.50
C LEU A 13 -4.56 5.92 -6.93
N TYR A 14 -3.89 6.96 -7.43
CA TYR A 14 -3.27 6.93 -8.76
C TYR A 14 -2.15 5.90 -8.84
N ARG A 15 -1.24 5.87 -7.85
CA ARG A 15 -0.17 4.86 -7.77
C ARG A 15 -0.73 3.44 -7.71
N LYS A 16 -1.75 3.21 -6.88
CA LYS A 16 -2.45 1.92 -6.79
C LYS A 16 -3.05 1.49 -8.13
N SER A 17 -3.54 2.42 -8.94
CA SER A 17 -4.07 2.10 -10.27
C SER A 17 -2.99 1.70 -11.29
N LEU A 18 -1.76 2.18 -11.10
CA LEU A 18 -0.62 1.84 -11.97
C LEU A 18 0.03 0.50 -11.58
N GLU A 19 -0.04 0.11 -10.31
CA GLU A 19 0.57 -1.11 -9.76
C GLU A 19 0.22 -2.37 -10.58
N THR A 20 -1.04 -2.55 -10.97
CA THR A 20 -1.47 -3.72 -11.75
C THR A 20 -0.82 -3.76 -13.13
N LYS A 21 -0.71 -2.61 -13.79
CA LYS A 21 -0.04 -2.47 -15.09
C LYS A 21 1.46 -2.69 -14.96
N GLU A 22 2.09 -2.10 -13.95
CA GLU A 22 3.52 -2.25 -13.67
C GLU A 22 3.87 -3.70 -13.33
N LYS A 23 3.03 -4.39 -12.54
CA LYS A 23 3.20 -5.81 -12.24
C LYS A 23 3.17 -6.68 -13.49
N GLN A 24 2.21 -6.44 -14.40
CA GLN A 24 2.15 -7.15 -15.68
C GLN A 24 3.40 -6.90 -16.54
N ILE A 25 3.88 -5.65 -16.60
CA ILE A 25 5.10 -5.31 -17.33
C ILE A 25 6.32 -5.99 -16.70
N PHE A 26 6.43 -5.98 -15.37
CA PHE A 26 7.50 -6.65 -14.64
C PHE A 26 7.52 -8.16 -14.90
N GLU A 27 6.36 -8.83 -14.84
CA GLU A 27 6.25 -10.26 -15.15
C GLU A 27 6.67 -10.58 -16.60
N ARG A 28 6.33 -9.71 -17.56
CA ARG A 28 6.80 -9.86 -18.96
C ARG A 28 8.31 -9.66 -19.07
N LYS A 29 8.86 -8.65 -18.41
CA LYS A 29 10.31 -8.37 -18.38
C LYS A 29 11.09 -9.55 -17.75
N GLN A 30 10.59 -10.13 -16.67
CA GLN A 30 11.20 -11.30 -16.03
C GLN A 30 11.22 -12.52 -16.95
N LYS A 31 10.13 -12.82 -17.65
CA LYS A 31 10.09 -13.93 -18.62
C LYS A 31 11.13 -13.76 -19.74
N ILE A 32 11.36 -12.53 -20.21
CA ILE A 32 12.39 -12.23 -21.21
C ILE A 32 13.80 -12.42 -20.59
N LYS A 33 14.02 -11.92 -19.38
CA LYS A 33 15.29 -12.08 -18.65
C LYS A 33 15.64 -13.55 -18.43
N GLU A 34 14.68 -14.37 -18.03
CA GLU A 34 14.82 -15.81 -17.86
C GLU A 34 15.10 -16.52 -19.20
N ALA A 35 14.40 -16.16 -20.27
CA ALA A 35 14.63 -16.74 -21.60
C ALA A 35 16.05 -16.45 -22.12
N ILE A 36 16.56 -15.23 -21.89
CA ILE A 36 17.94 -14.84 -22.23
C ILE A 36 18.95 -15.64 -21.40
N ARG A 37 18.71 -15.78 -20.09
CA ARG A 37 19.59 -16.54 -19.19
C ARG A 37 19.65 -18.02 -19.55
N ASP A 38 18.52 -18.63 -19.85
CA ASP A 38 18.39 -20.05 -20.16
C ASP A 38 18.73 -20.38 -21.64
N GLY A 39 18.90 -19.36 -22.49
CA GLY A 39 19.12 -19.53 -23.93
C GLY A 39 17.91 -20.11 -24.68
N LYS A 40 16.71 -20.03 -24.10
CA LYS A 40 15.46 -20.56 -24.68
C LYS A 40 14.82 -19.55 -25.64
N PRO A 41 14.10 -20.00 -26.68
CA PRO A 41 13.40 -19.08 -27.58
C PRO A 41 12.32 -18.30 -26.82
N ILE A 42 12.27 -16.97 -27.04
CA ILE A 42 11.28 -16.08 -26.44
C ILE A 42 9.86 -16.51 -26.85
N PRO A 43 8.88 -16.52 -25.92
CA PRO A 43 7.48 -16.81 -26.20
C PRO A 43 6.93 -15.97 -27.35
N THR A 44 6.13 -16.58 -28.22
CA THR A 44 5.59 -15.95 -29.45
C THR A 44 4.80 -14.68 -29.18
N GLU A 45 4.08 -14.61 -28.07
CA GLU A 45 3.30 -13.44 -27.63
C GLU A 45 4.19 -12.22 -27.31
N LEU A 46 5.39 -12.45 -26.78
CA LEU A 46 6.32 -11.39 -26.38
C LEU A 46 7.28 -10.99 -27.50
N ARG A 47 7.40 -11.76 -28.59
CA ARG A 47 8.38 -11.50 -29.66
C ARG A 47 8.24 -10.12 -30.32
N LYS A 48 7.00 -9.60 -30.43
CA LYS A 48 6.76 -8.27 -31.02
C LYS A 48 7.18 -7.13 -30.08
N GLU A 49 6.91 -7.30 -28.78
CA GLU A 49 7.24 -6.32 -27.73
C GLU A 49 8.68 -6.49 -27.20
N ALA A 50 9.35 -7.60 -27.53
CA ALA A 50 10.66 -7.96 -26.99
C ALA A 50 11.76 -6.96 -27.34
N THR A 51 11.74 -6.37 -28.54
CA THR A 51 12.76 -5.40 -28.97
C THR A 51 12.68 -4.09 -28.18
N GLU A 52 11.47 -3.66 -27.82
CA GLU A 52 11.25 -2.48 -26.98
C GLU A 52 11.55 -2.79 -25.51
N LEU A 53 11.01 -3.90 -24.99
CA LEU A 53 11.24 -4.33 -23.62
C LEU A 53 12.73 -4.64 -23.34
N GLN A 54 13.49 -5.11 -24.32
CA GLN A 54 14.93 -5.36 -24.19
C GLN A 54 15.72 -4.05 -24.05
N LYS A 55 15.33 -2.99 -24.77
CA LYS A 55 15.95 -1.66 -24.59
C LYS A 55 15.68 -1.10 -23.21
N GLU A 56 14.45 -1.26 -22.72
CA GLU A 56 14.09 -0.85 -21.36
C GLU A 56 14.76 -1.71 -20.28
N LEU A 57 14.94 -3.02 -20.55
CA LEU A 57 15.54 -3.95 -19.60
C LEU A 57 16.94 -3.51 -19.17
N HIS A 58 17.73 -2.94 -20.09
CA HIS A 58 19.06 -2.39 -19.78
C HIS A 58 19.05 -1.30 -18.70
N PHE A 59 17.96 -0.54 -18.58
CA PHE A 59 17.81 0.48 -17.56
C PHE A 59 17.24 -0.07 -16.24
N ASP A 60 16.53 -1.21 -16.30
CA ASP A 60 15.81 -1.81 -15.18
C ASP A 60 16.53 -3.07 -14.61
N GLU A 61 17.79 -3.34 -14.99
CA GLU A 61 18.48 -4.59 -14.62
C GLU A 61 18.60 -4.81 -13.10
N ALA A 62 18.67 -3.70 -12.34
CA ALA A 62 18.75 -3.66 -10.88
C ALA A 62 17.39 -3.53 -10.17
N GLN A 63 16.28 -3.51 -10.92
CA GLN A 63 14.96 -3.31 -10.32
C GLN A 63 14.52 -4.58 -9.56
N THR A 64 14.32 -4.42 -8.25
CA THR A 64 13.68 -5.42 -7.39
C THR A 64 12.20 -5.54 -7.72
N GLU A 65 11.54 -6.57 -7.19
CA GLU A 65 10.09 -6.75 -7.35
C GLU A 65 9.30 -5.45 -7.11
N PRO A 66 8.26 -5.19 -7.92
CA PRO A 66 7.46 -3.97 -7.76
C PRO A 66 6.88 -3.93 -6.36
N THR A 67 6.98 -2.77 -5.71
CA THR A 67 6.46 -2.55 -4.36
C THR A 67 4.96 -2.82 -4.35
N THR A 68 4.55 -3.78 -3.53
CA THR A 68 3.13 -4.07 -3.32
C THR A 68 2.50 -2.99 -2.46
N HIS A 69 1.28 -2.55 -2.77
CA HIS A 69 0.56 -1.61 -1.90
C HIS A 69 0.11 -2.25 -0.57
N ILE A 70 0.27 -3.56 -0.42
CA ILE A 70 -0.02 -4.29 0.82
C ILE A 70 0.81 -3.62 1.93
N ASP A 71 0.11 -3.08 2.93
CA ASP A 71 0.65 -2.37 4.10
C ASP A 71 1.32 -1.01 3.83
N ASP A 72 1.09 -0.35 2.69
CA ASP A 72 1.64 1.00 2.42
C ASP A 72 1.12 2.06 3.41
N GLU A 73 -0.15 1.99 3.83
CA GLU A 73 -0.69 2.89 4.87
C GLU A 73 0.06 2.77 6.20
N TYR A 74 0.63 1.59 6.46
CA TYR A 74 1.39 1.27 7.66
C TYR A 74 2.90 1.13 7.41
N ALA A 75 3.41 1.55 6.24
CA ALA A 75 4.83 1.43 5.89
C ALA A 75 5.78 2.13 6.88
N ARG A 76 5.26 3.07 7.68
CA ARG A 76 5.99 3.79 8.73
C ARG A 76 5.74 3.25 10.14
N ALA A 77 5.10 2.08 10.25
CA ALA A 77 4.94 1.40 11.53
C ALA A 77 6.32 1.18 12.17
N GLY A 78 6.41 1.42 13.48
CA GLY A 78 7.66 1.30 14.24
C GLY A 78 8.53 2.57 14.29
N ILE A 79 8.25 3.59 13.48
CA ILE A 79 8.98 4.88 13.57
C ILE A 79 8.42 5.76 14.70
N TYR A 80 7.09 5.74 14.88
CA TYR A 80 6.40 6.55 15.88
C TYR A 80 5.33 5.73 16.60
N ASP A 81 5.19 5.97 17.89
CA ASP A 81 4.11 5.35 18.66
C ASP A 81 2.74 5.90 18.23
N PRO A 82 1.79 5.02 17.85
CA PRO A 82 0.46 5.47 17.44
C PRO A 82 -0.28 6.08 18.63
N LYS A 83 -0.96 7.21 18.39
CA LYS A 83 -1.85 7.86 19.35
C LYS A 83 -3.29 7.62 18.93
N VAL A 84 -3.97 6.71 19.61
CA VAL A 84 -5.32 6.27 19.24
C VAL A 84 -6.36 6.97 20.10
N LEU A 85 -7.40 7.53 19.47
CA LEU A 85 -8.54 8.10 20.16
C LEU A 85 -9.72 7.13 20.13
N ILE A 86 -10.25 6.80 21.31
CA ILE A 86 -11.45 5.99 21.49
C ILE A 86 -12.61 6.93 21.84
N THR A 87 -13.69 6.84 21.09
CA THR A 87 -14.93 7.59 21.37
C THR A 87 -16.14 6.67 21.22
N THR A 88 -17.26 7.09 21.77
CA THR A 88 -18.54 6.37 21.70
C THR A 88 -19.51 7.06 20.73
N SER A 89 -20.71 6.50 20.57
CA SER A 89 -21.83 7.19 19.95
C SER A 89 -22.22 8.46 20.74
N ARG A 90 -23.09 9.30 20.15
CA ARG A 90 -23.55 10.59 20.71
C ARG A 90 -24.18 10.43 22.09
N SER A 91 -25.09 9.48 22.25
CA SER A 91 -25.77 9.12 23.50
C SER A 91 -25.48 7.65 23.85
N PRO A 92 -24.31 7.35 24.43
CA PRO A 92 -23.93 5.98 24.74
C PRO A 92 -24.72 5.44 25.93
N SER A 93 -24.96 4.13 25.93
CA SER A 93 -25.44 3.44 27.13
C SER A 93 -24.34 3.37 28.19
N SER A 94 -24.72 3.16 29.46
CA SER A 94 -23.77 2.97 30.56
C SER A 94 -22.80 1.80 30.29
N ARG A 95 -23.30 0.69 29.73
CA ARG A 95 -22.50 -0.46 29.31
C ARG A 95 -21.51 -0.10 28.19
N LEU A 96 -21.91 0.68 27.19
CA LEU A 96 -21.01 1.10 26.13
C LEU A 96 -19.90 2.03 26.66
N ALA A 97 -20.22 2.90 27.63
CA ALA A 97 -19.24 3.75 28.29
C ALA A 97 -18.22 2.94 29.12
N GLN A 98 -18.66 1.84 29.75
CA GLN A 98 -17.77 0.90 30.45
C GLN A 98 -16.88 0.15 29.44
N PHE A 99 -17.46 -0.40 28.38
CA PHE A 99 -16.72 -1.06 27.30
C PHE A 99 -15.64 -0.15 26.69
N ALA A 100 -15.94 1.12 26.44
CA ALA A 100 -14.96 2.08 25.94
C ALA A 100 -13.79 2.33 26.93
N LYS A 101 -14.00 2.14 28.24
CA LYS A 101 -12.91 2.19 29.23
C LYS A 101 -12.07 0.92 29.18
N GLU A 102 -12.69 -0.25 29.01
CA GLU A 102 -11.98 -1.52 28.88
C GLU A 102 -11.09 -1.52 27.62
N ILE A 103 -11.61 -1.08 26.47
CA ILE A 103 -10.82 -0.98 25.23
C ILE A 103 -9.63 -0.03 25.37
N ARG A 104 -9.78 1.05 26.16
CA ARG A 104 -8.65 1.95 26.45
C ARG A 104 -7.53 1.24 27.20
N LEU A 105 -7.85 0.30 28.08
CA LEU A 105 -6.82 -0.48 28.80
C LEU A 105 -6.13 -1.50 27.90
N VAL A 106 -6.83 -2.01 26.87
CA VAL A 106 -6.28 -2.95 25.90
C VAL A 106 -5.28 -2.27 24.96
N ILE A 107 -5.59 -1.06 24.48
CA ILE A 107 -4.74 -0.36 23.49
C ILE A 107 -3.77 0.58 24.22
N PRO A 108 -2.45 0.33 24.17
CA PRO A 108 -1.45 1.21 24.78
C PRO A 108 -1.45 2.59 24.08
N ASN A 109 -1.06 3.64 24.80
CA ASN A 109 -1.02 5.02 24.30
C ASN A 109 -2.37 5.54 23.74
N SER A 110 -3.50 4.94 24.15
CA SER A 110 -4.83 5.35 23.75
C SER A 110 -5.47 6.35 24.72
N GLN A 111 -6.33 7.22 24.19
CA GLN A 111 -7.10 8.20 24.96
C GLN A 111 -8.59 8.05 24.69
N ARG A 112 -9.40 8.14 25.74
CA ARG A 112 -10.86 8.06 25.64
C ARG A 112 -11.48 9.45 25.77
N VAL A 113 -12.29 9.86 24.80
CA VAL A 113 -13.02 11.14 24.83
C VAL A 113 -14.53 10.90 24.73
N ASN A 114 -15.28 11.58 25.60
CA ASN A 114 -16.74 11.58 25.55
C ASN A 114 -17.21 12.31 24.29
N ARG A 115 -18.08 11.69 23.50
CA ARG A 115 -18.61 12.29 22.27
C ARG A 115 -19.45 13.54 22.55
N GLY A 116 -20.43 13.45 23.46
CA GLY A 116 -21.30 14.58 23.82
C GLY A 116 -22.01 15.17 22.59
N ASN A 117 -22.02 16.51 22.46
CA ASN A 117 -22.62 17.23 21.33
C ASN A 117 -21.67 17.48 20.14
N TYR A 118 -20.51 16.79 20.06
CA TYR A 118 -19.62 16.82 18.90
C TYR A 118 -20.03 15.87 17.78
#